data_AF-A0A7C8HVC0-F1
#
_entry.id   AF-A0A7C8HVC0-F1
#
_cell.length_a   1.000
_cell.length_b   1.000
_cell.length_c   1.000
_cell.angle_alpha   90.00
_cell.angle_beta   90.00
_cell.angle_gamma   90.00
#
_symmetry.space_group_name_H-M   'P 1'
#
loop_
_entity.id
_entity.type
_entity.pdbx_description
1 polymer ?
#
loop_
_entity_poly.entity_id
_entity_poly.type
_entity_poly.pdbx_seq_one_letter_code
_entity_poly.pdbx_strand_id
1 'polypeptide(L)'
;MQTDDATLSNLHPLFTRLSGQVIWLLMEEHDASSEDVNAFMDNVMAWKTAHLHTMRRVLEDNSLYVQITVDHIGDIPTNQEACMTCENLSNKIIPASHPDLISMLPPYSLGCRCRGKIITEAELPKKPEFLTPEDCPKHSFMCETGWFLNYPWADSLSKKK
;
A
#
# COMPACT_ATOMS: atom_id res chain seq x y z
N MET A 1 13.95 3.09 21.68
CA MET A 1 13.83 4.42 21.04
C MET A 1 12.56 4.36 20.23
N GLN A 2 11.46 5.00 20.65
CA GLN A 2 10.22 4.96 19.88
C GLN A 2 10.45 5.73 18.58
N THR A 3 10.48 5.03 17.46
CA THR A 3 10.59 5.66 16.14
C THR A 3 9.29 6.41 15.86
N ASP A 4 9.36 7.73 15.74
CA ASP A 4 8.20 8.57 15.43
C ASP A 4 7.68 8.29 14.00
N ASP A 5 6.41 8.61 13.75
CA ASP A 5 5.74 8.34 12.47
C ASP A 5 6.41 9.05 11.29
N ALA A 6 7.07 10.18 11.54
CA ALA A 6 7.78 10.95 10.52
C ALA A 6 9.06 10.22 10.08
N THR A 7 9.85 9.73 11.02
CA THR A 7 11.05 8.93 10.75
C THR A 7 10.68 7.65 10.02
N LEU A 8 9.64 6.94 10.49
CA LEU A 8 9.12 5.75 9.81
C LEU A 8 8.66 6.07 8.39
N SER A 9 7.89 7.15 8.19
CA SER A 9 7.45 7.57 6.85
C SER A 9 8.62 7.85 5.91
N ASN A 10 9.71 8.42 6.42
CA ASN A 10 10.90 8.74 5.64
C ASN A 10 11.72 7.50 5.25
N LEU A 11 11.56 6.38 5.96
CA LEU A 11 12.21 5.12 5.60
C LEU A 11 11.49 4.42 4.43
N HIS A 12 10.17 4.57 4.33
CA HIS A 12 9.38 3.86 3.33
C HIS A 12 9.45 4.55 1.94
N PRO A 13 9.83 3.84 0.85
CA PRO A 13 10.09 4.45 -0.47
C PRO A 13 8.91 5.23 -1.08
N LEU A 14 7.68 4.82 -0.77
CA LEU A 14 6.48 5.55 -1.20
C LEU A 14 6.21 6.78 -0.32
N PHE A 15 6.27 6.64 1.01
CA PHE A 15 5.78 7.66 1.94
C PHE A 15 6.74 8.83 2.09
N THR A 16 8.03 8.63 1.83
CA THR A 16 9.00 9.73 1.73
C THR A 16 8.67 10.67 0.56
N ARG A 17 8.00 10.17 -0.48
CA ARG A 17 7.62 10.93 -1.67
C ARG A 17 6.17 11.41 -1.66
N LEU A 18 5.30 10.70 -0.95
CA LEU A 18 3.87 10.95 -0.91
C LEU A 18 3.53 11.94 0.21
N SER A 19 3.54 13.24 -0.13
CA SER A 19 3.05 14.30 0.77
C SER A 19 1.55 14.55 0.57
N GLY A 20 0.89 15.13 1.58
CA GLY A 20 -0.51 15.54 1.44
C GLY A 20 -0.74 16.54 0.30
N GLN A 21 0.24 17.41 0.02
CA GLN A 21 0.21 18.32 -1.12
C GLN A 21 0.29 17.57 -2.46
N VAL A 22 1.13 16.53 -2.56
CA VAL A 22 1.23 15.70 -3.78
C VAL A 22 -0.08 14.97 -4.03
N ILE A 23 -0.69 14.39 -3.00
CA ILE A 23 -1.99 13.72 -3.14
C ILE A 23 -3.07 14.72 -3.56
N TRP A 24 -3.10 15.89 -2.92
CA TRP A 24 -4.10 16.92 -3.22
C TRP A 24 -4.00 17.42 -4.68
N LEU A 25 -2.79 17.73 -5.15
CA LEU A 25 -2.55 18.14 -6.55
C LEU A 25 -2.97 17.04 -7.54
N LEU A 26 -2.64 15.77 -7.24
CA LEU A 26 -3.06 14.64 -8.07
C LEU A 26 -4.59 14.49 -8.15
N MET A 27 -5.33 14.93 -7.13
CA MET A 27 -6.80 14.86 -7.16
C MET A 27 -7.42 16.09 -7.82
N GLU A 28 -6.83 17.27 -7.62
CA GLU A 28 -7.24 18.52 -8.27
C GLU A 28 -7.07 18.41 -9.81
N GLU A 29 -5.97 17.83 -10.28
CA GLU A 29 -5.74 17.58 -11.72
C GLU A 29 -6.81 16.68 -12.37
N HIS A 30 -7.59 15.96 -11.56
CA HIS A 30 -8.66 15.08 -12.00
C HIS A 30 -10.07 15.60 -11.67
N ASP A 31 -10.21 16.90 -11.40
CA ASP A 31 -11.48 17.60 -11.13
C ASP A 31 -12.31 16.97 -9.98
N ALA A 32 -11.66 16.32 -9.02
CA ALA A 32 -12.33 15.74 -7.86
C ALA A 32 -12.99 16.82 -6.99
N SER A 33 -14.19 16.57 -6.49
CA SER A 33 -14.86 17.50 -5.57
C SER A 33 -14.10 17.59 -4.25
N SER A 34 -14.17 18.73 -3.54
CA SER A 34 -13.52 18.86 -2.23
C SER A 34 -13.95 17.77 -1.23
N GLU A 35 -15.19 17.29 -1.31
CA GLU A 35 -15.70 16.21 -0.46
C GLU A 35 -15.03 14.88 -0.78
N ASP A 36 -14.89 14.54 -2.07
CA ASP A 36 -14.21 13.33 -2.53
C ASP A 36 -12.71 13.35 -2.19
N VAL A 37 -12.06 14.51 -2.35
CA VAL A 37 -10.65 14.69 -1.96
C VAL A 37 -10.48 14.46 -0.46
N ASN A 38 -11.36 15.00 0.37
CA ASN A 38 -11.31 14.79 1.82
C ASN A 38 -11.50 13.31 2.18
N ALA A 39 -12.51 12.64 1.60
CA ALA A 39 -12.74 11.22 1.84
C ALA A 39 -11.56 10.34 1.37
N PHE A 40 -10.94 10.68 0.24
CA PHE A 40 -9.75 9.98 -0.24
C PHE A 40 -8.55 10.20 0.69
N MET A 41 -8.32 11.45 1.10
CA MET A 41 -7.25 11.81 2.04
C MET A 41 -7.40 11.08 3.37
N ASP A 42 -8.61 10.99 3.94
CA ASP A 42 -8.88 10.26 5.18
C ASP A 42 -8.53 8.77 5.03
N ASN A 43 -8.93 8.15 3.93
CA ASN A 43 -8.59 6.75 3.64
C ASN A 43 -7.08 6.53 3.50
N VAL A 44 -6.38 7.42 2.78
CA VAL A 44 -4.91 7.35 2.63
C VAL A 44 -4.21 7.53 3.97
N MET A 45 -4.70 8.43 4.83
CA MET A 45 -4.11 8.68 6.14
C MET A 45 -4.34 7.50 7.10
N ALA A 46 -5.55 6.92 7.11
CA ALA A 46 -5.84 5.71 7.89
C ALA A 46 -4.96 4.53 7.44
N TRP A 47 -4.85 4.34 6.12
CA TRP A 47 -4.00 3.34 5.51
C TRP A 47 -2.52 3.52 5.86
N LYS A 48 -1.99 4.74 5.73
CA LYS A 48 -0.62 5.08 6.10
C LYS A 48 -0.37 4.77 7.58
N THR A 49 -1.29 5.16 8.46
CA THR A 49 -1.19 4.93 9.91
C THR A 49 -1.11 3.43 10.23
N ALA A 50 -1.98 2.62 9.63
CA ALA A 50 -1.98 1.17 9.81
C ALA A 50 -0.67 0.53 9.32
N HIS A 51 -0.13 1.02 8.20
CA HIS A 51 1.15 0.56 7.68
C HIS A 51 2.32 0.93 8.60
N LEU A 52 2.40 2.19 9.06
CA LEU A 52 3.47 2.63 9.96
C LEU A 52 3.48 1.85 11.27
N HIS A 53 2.30 1.52 11.81
CA HIS A 53 2.18 0.64 12.97
C HIS A 53 2.74 -0.77 12.69
N THR A 54 2.44 -1.34 11.53
CA THR A 54 3.00 -2.62 11.09
C THR A 54 4.53 -2.56 11.00
N MET A 55 5.05 -1.53 10.34
CA MET A 55 6.48 -1.32 10.16
C MET A 55 7.22 -1.12 11.48
N ARG A 56 6.63 -0.37 12.44
CA ARG A 56 7.17 -0.20 13.78
C ARG A 56 7.38 -1.55 14.48
N ARG A 57 6.35 -2.39 14.48
CA ARG A 57 6.39 -3.69 15.16
C ARG A 57 7.47 -4.62 14.59
N VAL A 58 7.62 -4.66 13.28
CA VAL A 58 8.62 -5.54 12.63
C VAL A 58 10.05 -4.99 12.75
N LEU A 59 10.21 -3.68 12.90
CA LEU A 59 11.51 -3.07 13.22
C LEU A 59 11.92 -3.26 14.68
N GLU A 60 10.95 -3.38 15.59
CA GLU A 60 11.20 -3.62 17.02
C GLU A 60 11.44 -5.11 17.32
N ASP A 61 10.89 -6.02 16.51
CA ASP A 61 11.01 -7.46 16.69
C ASP A 61 11.36 -8.20 15.38
N ASN A 62 12.63 -8.56 15.26
CA ASN A 62 13.20 -9.26 14.11
C ASN A 62 12.79 -10.74 14.02
N SER A 63 12.10 -11.30 15.03
CA SER A 63 11.58 -12.68 14.98
C SER A 63 10.24 -12.78 14.23
N LEU A 64 9.64 -11.65 13.90
CA LEU A 64 8.37 -11.57 13.19
C LEU A 64 8.54 -11.79 11.68
N TYR A 65 7.41 -12.05 11.03
CA TYR A 65 7.30 -12.13 9.59
C TYR A 65 6.14 -11.27 9.12
N VAL A 66 6.20 -10.82 7.87
CA VAL A 66 5.12 -10.10 7.20
C VAL A 66 4.62 -10.92 6.03
N GLN A 67 3.38 -11.37 6.12
CA GLN A 67 2.67 -11.93 4.98
C GLN A 67 2.03 -10.81 4.18
N ILE A 68 2.22 -10.82 2.87
CA ILE A 68 1.50 -9.92 1.96
C ILE A 68 0.08 -10.44 1.80
N THR A 69 -0.90 -9.62 2.11
CA THR A 69 -2.32 -9.88 1.85
C THR A 69 -2.84 -8.89 0.82
N VAL A 70 -3.84 -9.28 0.03
CA VAL A 70 -4.47 -8.42 -0.96
C VAL A 70 -5.88 -8.09 -0.51
N ASP A 71 -6.22 -6.80 -0.44
CA ASP A 71 -7.58 -6.37 -0.13
C ASP A 71 -8.49 -6.60 -1.35
N HIS A 72 -9.26 -7.68 -1.34
CA HIS A 72 -10.32 -7.92 -2.32
C HIS A 72 -11.63 -7.30 -1.82
N ILE A 73 -12.07 -6.22 -2.48
CA ILE A 73 -13.36 -5.60 -2.18
C ILE A 73 -14.40 -6.20 -3.11
N GLY A 74 -15.47 -6.77 -2.55
CA GLY A 74 -16.63 -7.22 -3.35
C GLY A 74 -17.38 -6.01 -3.91
N ASP A 75 -18.00 -6.16 -5.07
CA ASP A 75 -18.84 -5.13 -5.71
C ASP A 75 -18.11 -3.88 -6.23
N ILE A 76 -16.87 -4.03 -6.69
CA ILE A 76 -16.15 -2.99 -7.45
C ILE A 76 -15.97 -3.38 -8.92
N PRO A 77 -15.85 -2.41 -9.84
CA PRO A 77 -15.55 -2.68 -11.23
C PRO A 77 -14.22 -3.43 -11.41
N THR A 78 -14.11 -4.28 -12.44
CA THR A 78 -12.91 -5.10 -12.70
C THR A 78 -11.64 -4.27 -12.91
N ASN A 79 -11.76 -3.04 -13.43
CA ASN A 79 -10.63 -2.10 -13.55
C ASN A 79 -10.21 -1.47 -12.21
N GLN A 80 -10.89 -1.79 -11.11
CA GLN A 80 -10.57 -1.36 -9.74
C GLN A 80 -10.13 -2.48 -8.80
N GLU A 81 -10.12 -3.72 -9.31
CA GLU A 81 -9.58 -4.88 -8.64
C GLU A 81 -8.05 -4.75 -8.43
N ALA A 82 -7.51 -5.63 -7.60
CA ALA A 82 -6.08 -5.76 -7.42
C ALA A 82 -5.40 -6.08 -8.76
N CYS A 83 -4.29 -5.40 -9.06
CA CYS A 83 -3.56 -5.68 -10.29
C CYS A 83 -2.90 -7.05 -10.21
N MET A 84 -2.53 -7.63 -11.36
CA MET A 84 -1.86 -8.94 -11.43
C MET A 84 -0.60 -8.98 -10.58
N THR A 85 0.12 -7.87 -10.45
CA THR A 85 1.27 -7.75 -9.56
C THR A 85 0.89 -7.92 -8.08
N CYS A 86 -0.24 -7.35 -7.65
CA CYS A 86 -0.73 -7.55 -6.28
C CYS A 86 -1.10 -9.03 -6.05
N GLU A 87 -1.81 -9.64 -7.01
CA GLU A 87 -2.21 -11.05 -6.95
C GLU A 87 -0.99 -11.99 -6.86
N ASN A 88 0.04 -11.75 -7.67
CA ASN A 88 1.28 -12.53 -7.66
C ASN A 88 2.07 -12.42 -6.35
N LEU A 89 1.86 -11.36 -5.57
CA LEU A 89 2.50 -11.17 -4.27
C LEU A 89 1.66 -11.71 -3.12
N SER A 90 0.41 -12.07 -3.36
CA SER A 90 -0.50 -12.58 -2.35
C SER A 90 0.10 -13.80 -1.65
N ASN A 91 0.05 -13.80 -0.32
CA ASN A 91 0.61 -14.81 0.59
C ASN A 91 2.14 -14.93 0.62
N LYS A 92 2.90 -14.14 -0.15
CA LYS A 92 4.36 -14.12 -0.01
C LYS A 92 4.78 -13.56 1.35
N ILE A 93 5.90 -14.04 1.86
CA ILE A 93 6.35 -13.76 3.22
C ILE A 93 7.68 -13.02 3.21
N ILE A 94 7.80 -11.98 4.03
CA ILE A 94 9.02 -11.20 4.24
C ILE A 94 9.47 -11.38 5.70
N PRO A 95 10.65 -11.94 5.97
CA PRO A 95 11.19 -11.99 7.33
C PRO A 95 11.52 -10.58 7.84
N ALA A 96 11.17 -10.26 9.08
CA ALA A 96 11.54 -8.97 9.69
C ALA A 96 13.06 -8.79 9.83
N SER A 97 13.81 -9.90 9.88
CA SER A 97 15.27 -9.90 9.89
C SER A 97 15.92 -9.59 8.53
N HIS A 98 15.14 -9.46 7.45
CA HIS A 98 15.69 -9.21 6.12
C HIS A 98 16.31 -7.79 6.02
N PRO A 99 17.53 -7.63 5.47
CA PRO A 99 18.20 -6.33 5.39
C PRO A 99 17.41 -5.30 4.56
N ASP A 100 16.72 -5.76 3.52
CA ASP A 100 15.89 -4.94 2.64
C ASP A 100 14.40 -4.91 3.02
N LEU A 101 14.04 -5.30 4.26
CA LEU A 101 12.64 -5.39 4.71
C LEU A 101 11.80 -4.17 4.26
N ILE A 102 12.30 -2.96 4.53
CA ILE A 102 11.55 -1.72 4.30
C ILE A 102 11.28 -1.47 2.82
N SER A 103 12.21 -1.82 1.93
CA SER A 103 12.01 -1.70 0.47
C SER A 103 11.19 -2.85 -0.11
N MET A 104 10.95 -3.91 0.65
CA MET A 104 10.10 -5.04 0.22
C MET A 104 8.67 -4.90 0.72
N LEU A 105 8.44 -4.09 1.75
CA LEU A 105 7.11 -3.91 2.35
C LEU A 105 6.13 -3.21 1.38
N PRO A 106 4.88 -3.71 1.28
CA PRO A 106 3.80 -2.99 0.63
C PRO A 106 3.35 -1.84 1.54
N PRO A 107 2.98 -0.67 1.01
CA PRO A 107 2.47 -0.50 -0.35
C PRO A 107 3.48 -0.06 -1.40
N TYR A 108 3.36 -0.60 -2.62
CA TYR A 108 4.26 -0.24 -3.72
C TYR A 108 3.86 1.04 -4.45
N SER A 109 2.59 1.43 -4.40
CA SER A 109 2.09 2.61 -5.09
C SER A 109 0.84 3.19 -4.43
N LEU A 110 0.47 4.43 -4.78
CA LEU A 110 -0.85 4.96 -4.42
C LEU A 110 -1.94 4.09 -5.06
N GLY A 111 -2.93 3.68 -4.27
CA GLY A 111 -3.98 2.75 -4.68
C GLY A 111 -3.57 1.27 -4.67
N CYS A 112 -2.36 0.91 -4.22
CA CYS A 112 -1.98 -0.49 -4.08
C CYS A 112 -2.94 -1.23 -3.12
N ARG A 113 -3.39 -2.43 -3.48
CA ARG A 113 -4.26 -3.29 -2.66
C ARG A 113 -3.47 -4.22 -1.74
N CYS A 114 -2.15 -4.34 -1.91
CA CYS A 114 -1.31 -5.12 -1.01
C CYS A 114 -1.24 -4.49 0.38
N ARG A 115 -1.28 -5.32 1.42
CA ARG A 115 -1.11 -4.99 2.83
C ARG A 115 -0.09 -5.93 3.45
N GLY A 116 0.60 -5.44 4.46
CA GLY A 116 1.42 -6.28 5.32
C GLY A 116 0.60 -6.77 6.50
N LYS A 117 0.51 -8.09 6.67
CA LYS A 117 -0.02 -8.74 7.87
C LYS A 117 1.13 -9.34 8.65
N ILE A 118 1.29 -8.92 9.91
CA ILE A 118 2.27 -9.51 10.81
C ILE A 118 1.82 -10.92 11.16
N ILE A 119 2.74 -11.88 11.04
CA ILE A 119 2.57 -13.26 11.48
C ILE A 119 3.79 -13.70 12.29
N THR A 120 3.59 -14.69 13.13
CA THR A 120 4.64 -15.34 13.92
C THR A 120 5.16 -16.60 13.23
N GLU A 121 6.29 -17.14 13.71
CA GLU A 121 6.85 -18.39 13.18
C GLU A 121 5.84 -19.55 13.24
N ALA A 122 5.00 -19.60 14.28
CA ALA A 122 3.97 -20.63 14.44
C ALA A 122 2.84 -20.54 13.39
N GLU A 123 2.65 -19.37 12.78
CA GLU A 123 1.63 -19.12 11.75
C GLU A 123 2.18 -19.31 10.34
N LEU A 124 3.48 -19.59 10.18
CA LEU A 124 4.07 -19.85 8.88
C LEU A 124 3.44 -21.10 8.24
N PRO A 125 3.12 -21.04 6.94
CA PRO A 125 2.67 -22.22 6.22
C PRO A 125 3.81 -23.25 6.15
N LYS A 126 3.47 -24.54 6.00
CA LYS A 126 4.45 -25.64 5.93
C LYS A 126 5.52 -25.47 4.84
N LYS A 127 5.21 -24.71 3.78
CA LYS A 127 6.12 -24.32 2.72
C LYS A 127 5.97 -22.81 2.50
N PRO A 128 6.69 -21.98 3.27
CA PRO A 128 6.63 -20.54 3.10
C PRO A 128 7.28 -20.15 1.79
N GLU A 129 6.58 -19.34 1.01
CA GLU A 129 7.13 -18.69 -0.17
C GLU A 129 7.66 -17.32 0.24
N PHE A 130 8.98 -17.23 0.39
CA PHE A 130 9.62 -15.98 0.76
C PHE A 130 9.69 -15.06 -0.45
N LEU A 131 9.31 -13.80 -0.25
CA LEU A 131 9.51 -12.76 -1.25
C LEU A 131 11.01 -12.50 -1.40
N THR A 132 11.48 -12.39 -2.63
CA THR A 132 12.84 -11.92 -2.90
C THR A 132 12.82 -10.45 -3.31
N PRO A 133 13.90 -9.67 -3.06
CA PRO A 133 13.98 -8.29 -3.52
C PRO A 133 13.80 -8.13 -5.05
N GLU A 134 14.13 -9.16 -5.83
CA GLU A 134 14.01 -9.17 -7.29
C GLU A 134 12.55 -9.31 -7.75
N ASP A 135 11.72 -9.99 -6.96
CA ASP A 135 10.29 -10.15 -7.19
C ASP A 135 9.48 -8.93 -6.71
N CYS A 136 10.10 -8.01 -5.96
CA CYS A 136 9.43 -6.82 -5.46
C CYS A 136 9.14 -5.84 -6.60
N PRO A 137 7.90 -5.35 -6.70
CA PRO A 137 7.58 -4.26 -7.62
C PRO A 137 8.37 -3.01 -7.23
N LYS A 138 8.80 -2.26 -8.24
CA LYS A 138 9.38 -0.94 -7.99
C LYS A 138 8.31 -0.01 -7.43
N HIS A 139 8.63 0.71 -6.36
CA HIS A 139 7.71 1.71 -5.84
C HIS A 139 7.50 2.83 -6.86
N SER A 140 6.25 3.02 -7.27
CA SER A 140 5.80 4.07 -8.18
C SER A 140 4.85 5.00 -7.44
N PHE A 141 4.67 6.23 -7.95
CA PHE A 141 3.68 7.14 -7.36
C PHE A 141 2.25 6.61 -7.53
N MET A 142 1.94 5.98 -8.66
CA MET A 142 0.58 5.53 -8.99
C MET A 142 0.57 4.06 -9.40
N CYS A 143 -0.49 3.34 -9.01
CA CYS A 143 -0.74 1.99 -9.51
C CYS A 143 -1.03 2.03 -11.02
N GLU A 144 -0.56 1.02 -11.77
CA GLU A 144 -0.79 0.92 -13.21
C GLU A 144 -2.27 0.82 -13.59
N THR A 145 -3.10 0.22 -12.73
CA THR A 145 -4.55 0.19 -12.94
C THR A 145 -5.19 1.56 -12.75
N GLY A 146 -4.50 2.49 -12.07
CA GLY A 146 -4.96 3.86 -11.85
C GLY A 146 -6.34 3.94 -11.22
N TRP A 147 -6.81 2.88 -10.56
CA TRP A 147 -8.23 2.73 -10.27
C TRP A 147 -8.79 3.78 -9.32
N PHE A 148 -7.94 4.32 -8.46
CA PHE A 148 -8.30 5.41 -7.56
C PHE A 148 -8.63 6.69 -8.35
N LEU A 149 -8.11 6.85 -9.57
CA LEU A 149 -8.51 7.89 -10.52
C LEU A 149 -9.84 7.57 -11.23
N ASN A 150 -10.38 6.37 -11.06
CA ASN A 150 -11.67 5.91 -11.61
C ASN A 150 -12.70 5.66 -10.49
N TYR A 151 -12.43 6.11 -9.27
CA TYR A 151 -13.40 6.05 -8.17
C TYR A 151 -14.66 6.84 -8.55
N PRO A 152 -15.84 6.63 -7.92
CA PRO A 152 -17.14 7.16 -8.38
C PRO A 152 -17.20 8.66 -8.71
N TRP A 153 -16.26 9.48 -8.20
CA TRP A 153 -16.11 10.88 -8.57
C TRP A 153 -15.59 11.12 -9.99
N ALA A 154 -14.73 10.25 -10.53
CA ALA A 154 -14.18 10.37 -11.88
C ALA A 154 -15.16 9.93 -12.99
N ASP A 155 -16.06 9.00 -12.69
CA ASP A 155 -17.09 8.54 -13.63
C ASP A 155 -18.20 9.59 -13.86
N SER A 156 -18.27 10.62 -13.02
CA SER A 156 -19.17 11.76 -13.23
C SER A 156 -18.81 12.59 -14.49
N LEU A 157 -17.60 12.39 -15.03
CA LEU A 157 -17.06 13.11 -16.19
C LEU A 157 -17.24 12.38 -17.53
N SER A 158 -17.47 11.06 -17.54
CA SER A 158 -17.71 10.32 -18.79
C SER A 158 -19.11 10.56 -19.38
N LYS A 159 -20.02 11.17 -18.61
CA LYS A 159 -21.41 11.49 -19.02
C LYS A 159 -21.62 12.92 -19.53
N LYS A 160 -20.56 13.71 -19.71
CA LYS A 160 -20.63 15.02 -20.37
C LYS A 160 -19.88 15.00 -21.70
N LYS A 161 -20.44 14.31 -22.69
CA LYS A 161 -20.20 14.58 -24.12
C LYS A 161 -21.51 14.55 -24.88
#